data_AF-A0A150PKL6-F1
#
_entry.id   AF-A0A150PKL6-F1
#
_cell.length_a   1.000
_cell.length_b   1.000
_cell.length_c   1.000
_cell.angle_alpha   90.00
_cell.angle_beta   90.00
_cell.angle_gamma   90.00
#
_symmetry.space_group_name_H-M   'P 1'
#
loop_
_entity.id
_entity.type
_entity.pdbx_description
1 polymer ?
#
loop_
_entity_poly.entity_id
_entity_poly.type
_entity_poly.pdbx_seq_one_letter_code
_entity_poly.pdbx_strand_id
1 'polypeptide(L)'
;MGREIVRDDVTRARSAVRRAGGEPPSTDTFRQRLIKLIPSEVIGTFLVIDGLLQAGAAQVPIVPVFWLLFSLFLVGTPLYLWRIEQVRSPLQLTLSMFSFGVWVFATGGVIRQVVPMFTPIMGGLLLAAYTFVATVLLGPKKA
;
A
#
# COMPACT_ATOMS: atom_id res chain seq x y z
N MET A 1 -32.53 49.16 9.25
CA MET A 1 -31.13 49.09 8.75
C MET A 1 -30.25 48.09 9.54
N GLY A 2 -30.79 47.00 10.13
CA GLY A 2 -30.00 46.10 11.02
C GLY A 2 -29.87 44.64 10.58
N ARG A 3 -30.43 44.23 9.43
CA ARG A 3 -30.44 42.82 8.97
C ARG A 3 -29.34 42.49 7.97
N GLU A 4 -28.64 43.51 7.46
CA GLU A 4 -27.57 43.36 6.48
C GLU A 4 -26.24 43.06 7.17
N ILE A 5 -25.94 43.75 8.27
CA ILE A 5 -24.71 43.58 9.08
C ILE A 5 -24.59 42.14 9.62
N VAL A 6 -25.70 41.52 10.02
CA VAL A 6 -25.70 40.14 10.56
C VAL A 6 -25.38 39.09 9.48
N ARG A 7 -25.69 39.35 8.21
CA ARG A 7 -25.42 38.40 7.12
C ARG A 7 -23.94 38.35 6.74
N ASP A 8 -23.27 39.49 6.82
CA ASP A 8 -21.84 39.59 6.50
C ASP A 8 -20.97 38.88 7.54
N ASP A 9 -21.34 38.96 8.81
CA ASP A 9 -20.63 38.27 9.90
C ASP A 9 -20.78 36.75 9.82
N VAL A 10 -21.97 36.23 9.48
CA VAL A 10 -22.17 34.78 9.30
C VAL A 10 -21.38 34.28 8.07
N THR A 11 -21.29 35.08 7.02
CA THR A 11 -20.55 34.74 5.80
C THR A 11 -19.03 34.82 6.01
N ARG A 12 -18.55 35.81 6.76
CA ARG A 12 -17.15 35.92 7.22
C ARG A 12 -16.77 34.82 8.19
N ALA A 13 -17.64 34.47 9.14
CA ALA A 13 -17.40 33.36 10.07
C ALA A 13 -17.33 32.01 9.33
N ARG A 14 -18.24 31.75 8.37
CA ARG A 14 -18.19 30.53 7.54
C ARG A 14 -16.96 30.47 6.65
N SER A 15 -16.53 31.59 6.08
CA SER A 15 -15.31 31.64 5.26
C SER A 15 -14.04 31.59 6.11
N ALA A 16 -14.05 32.10 7.34
CA ALA A 16 -12.97 31.93 8.31
C ALA A 16 -12.84 30.48 8.79
N VAL A 17 -13.96 29.80 9.09
CA VAL A 17 -13.98 28.36 9.44
C VAL A 17 -13.49 27.51 8.26
N ARG A 18 -13.87 27.85 7.03
CA ARG A 18 -13.38 27.18 5.81
C ARG A 18 -11.91 27.47 5.51
N ARG A 19 -11.38 28.63 5.92
CA ARG A 19 -9.95 29.00 5.83
C ARG A 19 -9.11 28.44 6.98
N ALA A 20 -9.74 28.09 8.11
CA ALA A 20 -9.08 27.56 9.31
C ALA A 20 -8.83 26.04 9.30
N GLY A 21 -8.82 25.40 8.12
CA GLY A 21 -8.09 24.14 7.91
C GLY A 21 -8.52 22.93 8.74
N GLY A 22 -9.73 22.92 9.31
CA GLY A 22 -10.30 21.72 9.92
C GLY A 22 -10.99 20.87 8.85
N GLU A 23 -10.24 20.15 8.03
CA GLU A 23 -10.84 19.03 7.28
C GLU A 23 -11.46 18.06 8.32
N PRO A 24 -12.74 17.68 8.20
CA PRO A 24 -13.31 16.62 9.04
C PRO A 24 -12.45 15.37 8.86
N PRO A 25 -12.33 14.47 9.86
CA PRO A 25 -11.43 13.32 9.81
C PRO A 25 -11.66 12.59 8.49
N SER A 26 -10.73 12.76 7.56
CA SER A 26 -10.95 12.43 6.17
C SER A 26 -10.96 10.92 6.09
N THR A 27 -12.15 10.34 5.95
CA THR A 27 -12.25 8.99 5.45
C THR A 27 -11.52 8.99 4.12
N ASP A 28 -10.34 8.36 4.06
CA ASP A 28 -9.50 8.31 2.85
C ASP A 28 -10.41 8.04 1.64
N THR A 29 -10.30 8.89 0.63
CA THR A 29 -11.04 8.73 -0.63
C THR A 29 -10.62 7.41 -1.27
N PHE A 30 -11.51 6.75 -2.02
CA PHE A 30 -11.20 5.49 -2.73
C PHE A 30 -9.85 5.55 -3.48
N ARG A 31 -9.59 6.65 -4.19
CA ARG A 31 -8.32 6.91 -4.88
C ARG A 31 -7.11 6.94 -3.94
N GLN A 32 -7.23 7.60 -2.78
CA GLN A 32 -6.16 7.66 -1.78
C GLN A 32 -5.88 6.27 -1.21
N ARG A 33 -6.92 5.47 -0.92
CA ARG A 33 -6.74 4.07 -0.50
C ARG A 33 -6.04 3.25 -1.57
N LEU A 34 -6.42 3.42 -2.83
CA LEU A 34 -5.84 2.69 -3.96
C LEU A 34 -4.35 2.99 -4.14
N ILE A 35 -3.96 4.27 -4.03
CA ILE A 35 -2.55 4.68 -4.12
C ILE A 35 -1.74 4.12 -2.94
N LYS A 36 -2.30 4.16 -1.72
CA LYS A 36 -1.67 3.57 -0.52
C LYS A 36 -1.53 2.04 -0.59
N LEU A 37 -2.24 1.37 -1.49
CA LEU A 37 -2.21 -0.09 -1.66
C LEU A 37 -1.12 -0.60 -2.59
N ILE A 38 -0.54 0.30 -3.38
CA ILE A 38 0.58 -0.02 -4.26
C ILE A 38 1.82 0.47 -3.52
N PRO A 39 2.51 -0.39 -2.74
CA PRO A 39 3.76 -0.02 -2.11
C PRO A 39 4.86 0.00 -3.17
N SER A 40 4.79 0.94 -4.11
CA SER A 40 5.71 1.07 -5.24
C SER A 40 7.16 1.21 -4.78
N GLU A 41 7.38 1.89 -3.66
CA GLU A 41 8.68 2.05 -3.01
C GLU A 41 9.23 0.73 -2.47
N VAL A 42 8.38 -0.07 -1.81
CA VAL A 42 8.78 -1.38 -1.24
C VAL A 42 9.03 -2.38 -2.36
N ILE A 43 8.17 -2.41 -3.38
CA ILE A 43 8.32 -3.29 -4.56
C ILE A 43 9.58 -2.90 -5.33
N GLY A 44 9.81 -1.60 -5.56
CA GLY A 44 11.01 -1.11 -6.24
C GLY A 44 12.29 -1.48 -5.49
N THR A 45 12.29 -1.31 -4.17
CA THR A 45 13.43 -1.70 -3.31
C THR A 45 13.68 -3.20 -3.36
N PHE A 46 12.61 -4.01 -3.25
CA PHE A 46 12.70 -5.45 -3.34
C PHE A 46 13.25 -5.93 -4.70
N LEU A 47 12.82 -5.32 -5.80
CA LEU A 47 13.33 -5.62 -7.15
C LEU A 47 14.83 -5.36 -7.29
N VAL A 48 15.32 -4.23 -6.76
CA VAL A 48 16.75 -3.91 -6.75
C VAL A 48 17.53 -4.96 -5.95
N ILE A 49 17.02 -5.33 -4.78
CA ILE A 49 17.60 -6.37 -3.92
C ILE A 49 17.62 -7.72 -4.63
N ASP A 50 16.52 -8.14 -5.26
CA ASP A 50 16.42 -9.40 -5.98
C ASP A 50 17.44 -9.45 -7.13
N GLY A 51 17.61 -8.35 -7.88
CA GLY A 51 18.65 -8.22 -8.90
C GLY A 51 20.07 -8.32 -8.33
N LEU A 52 20.35 -7.66 -7.20
CA LEU A 52 21.65 -7.74 -6.51
C LEU A 52 21.94 -9.15 -5.99
N LEU A 53 20.95 -9.83 -5.43
CA LEU A 53 21.09 -11.21 -4.94
C LEU A 53 21.39 -12.19 -6.07
N GLN A 54 20.73 -12.02 -7.22
CA GLN A 54 21.01 -12.83 -8.40
C GLN A 54 22.41 -12.56 -8.97
N ALA A 55 22.86 -11.30 -9.00
CA ALA A 55 24.21 -10.94 -9.45
C ALA A 55 25.32 -11.41 -8.49
N GLY A 56 25.06 -11.41 -7.19
CA GLY A 56 26.00 -11.80 -6.12
C GLY A 56 25.88 -13.25 -5.66
N ALA A 57 25.16 -14.11 -6.40
CA ALA A 57 24.77 -15.46 -6.00
C ALA A 57 25.91 -16.36 -5.48
N ALA A 58 27.13 -16.18 -5.99
CA ALA A 58 28.30 -16.95 -5.58
C ALA A 58 28.95 -16.49 -4.26
N GLN A 59 28.57 -15.31 -3.75
CA GLN A 59 29.24 -14.65 -2.62
C GLN A 59 28.41 -14.66 -1.34
N VAL A 60 27.10 -14.92 -1.45
CA VAL A 60 26.16 -14.77 -0.34
C VAL A 60 25.14 -15.91 -0.37
N PRO A 61 24.76 -16.49 0.79
CA PRO A 61 23.70 -17.49 0.81
C PRO A 61 22.34 -16.85 0.49
N ILE A 62 21.90 -16.97 -0.78
CA ILE A 62 20.73 -16.29 -1.34
C ILE A 62 19.44 -16.59 -0.56
N VAL A 63 19.19 -17.86 -0.23
CA VAL A 63 17.94 -18.31 0.39
C VAL A 63 17.69 -17.67 1.77
N PRO A 64 18.60 -17.74 2.75
CA PRO A 64 18.37 -17.11 4.05
C PRO A 64 18.32 -15.58 3.98
N VAL A 65 19.11 -14.96 3.09
CA VAL A 65 19.06 -13.49 2.91
C VAL A 65 17.72 -13.06 2.32
N PHE A 66 17.21 -13.80 1.34
CA PHE A 66 15.87 -13.59 0.79
C PHE A 66 14.80 -13.68 1.88
N TRP A 67 14.79 -14.74 2.70
CA TRP A 67 13.79 -14.90 3.77
C TRP A 67 13.86 -13.79 4.82
N LEU A 68 15.06 -13.32 5.16
CA LEU A 68 15.27 -12.20 6.06
C LEU A 68 14.70 -10.90 5.49
N LEU A 69 15.03 -10.56 4.23
CA LEU A 69 14.55 -9.35 3.58
C LEU A 69 13.04 -9.42 3.31
N PHE A 70 12.55 -10.55 2.83
CA PHE A 70 11.12 -10.80 2.64
C PHE A 70 10.35 -10.56 3.94
N SER A 71 10.78 -11.16 5.06
CA SER A 71 10.12 -10.97 6.35
C SER A 71 10.20 -9.52 6.84
N LEU A 72 11.34 -8.87 6.64
CA LEU A 72 11.55 -7.46 7.01
C LEU A 72 10.58 -6.54 6.25
N PHE A 73 10.44 -6.71 4.93
CA PHE A 73 9.53 -5.88 4.12
C PHE A 73 8.06 -6.27 4.30
N LEU A 74 7.77 -7.55 4.53
CA LEU A 74 6.41 -8.03 4.79
C LEU A 74 5.84 -7.45 6.09
N VAL A 75 6.64 -7.37 7.15
CA VAL A 75 6.26 -6.72 8.43
C VAL A 75 6.42 -5.21 8.35
N GLY A 76 7.44 -4.73 7.63
CA GLY A 76 7.73 -3.31 7.44
C GLY A 76 6.60 -2.56 6.73
N THR A 77 5.94 -3.18 5.76
CA THR A 77 4.85 -2.57 4.98
C THR A 77 3.64 -2.16 5.85
N PRO A 78 2.98 -3.06 6.61
CA PRO A 78 1.89 -2.67 7.50
C PRO A 78 2.36 -1.76 8.64
N LEU A 79 3.61 -1.93 9.13
CA LEU A 79 4.18 -1.06 10.16
C LEU A 79 4.37 0.38 9.67
N TYR A 80 4.87 0.56 8.44
CA TYR A 80 5.03 1.85 7.77
C TYR A 80 3.68 2.53 7.57
N LEU A 81 2.69 1.80 7.03
CA LEU A 81 1.33 2.30 6.83
C LEU A 81 0.64 2.68 8.15
N TRP A 82 0.91 1.94 9.22
CA TRP A 82 0.36 2.26 10.53
C TRP A 82 1.03 3.50 11.16
N ARG A 83 2.36 3.60 11.12
CA ARG A 83 3.13 4.68 11.76
C ARG A 83 3.06 6.00 11.00
N ILE A 84 3.27 5.96 9.68
CA ILE A 84 3.47 7.16 8.86
C ILE A 84 2.14 7.60 8.26
N GLU A 85 1.43 6.67 7.63
CA GLU A 85 0.17 6.94 6.93
C GLU A 85 -1.06 6.94 7.85
N GLN A 86 -0.86 6.62 9.15
CA GLN A 86 -1.89 6.58 10.19
C GLN A 86 -3.14 5.75 9.79
N VAL A 87 -2.94 4.73 8.96
CA VAL A 87 -4.03 3.88 8.50
C VAL A 87 -4.53 3.04 9.68
N ARG A 88 -5.79 3.23 10.06
CA ARG A 88 -6.45 2.47 11.15
C ARG A 88 -7.38 1.36 10.66
N SER A 89 -7.59 1.27 9.35
CA SER A 89 -8.44 0.23 8.77
C SER A 89 -7.69 -1.11 8.72
N PRO A 90 -8.11 -2.14 9.49
CA PRO A 90 -7.44 -3.43 9.49
C PRO A 90 -7.47 -4.09 8.11
N LEU A 91 -8.55 -3.89 7.35
CA LEU A 91 -8.67 -4.40 5.97
C LEU A 91 -7.57 -3.82 5.06
N GLN A 92 -7.25 -2.54 5.21
CA GLN A 92 -6.24 -1.87 4.37
C GLN A 92 -4.82 -2.32 4.74
N LEU A 93 -4.54 -2.50 6.03
CA LEU A 93 -3.25 -3.06 6.48
C LEU A 93 -3.07 -4.49 5.97
N THR A 94 -4.08 -5.35 6.14
CA THR A 94 -4.01 -6.74 5.69
C THR A 94 -3.86 -6.83 4.17
N LEU A 95 -4.64 -6.07 3.40
CA LEU A 95 -4.49 -6.02 1.94
C LEU A 95 -3.09 -5.54 1.52
N SER A 96 -2.54 -4.50 2.16
CA SER A 96 -1.20 -4.01 1.82
C SER A 96 -0.10 -5.05 2.07
N MET A 97 -0.21 -5.81 3.16
CA MET A 97 0.70 -6.91 3.48
C MET A 97 0.60 -8.03 2.42
N PHE A 98 -0.61 -8.43 2.04
CA PHE A 98 -0.81 -9.42 0.97
C PHE A 98 -0.35 -8.91 -0.40
N SER A 99 -0.52 -7.61 -0.70
CA SER A 99 -0.03 -6.97 -1.92
C SER A 99 1.46 -7.23 -2.12
N PHE A 100 2.25 -6.95 -1.08
CA PHE A 100 3.69 -7.16 -1.12
C PHE A 100 4.04 -8.62 -1.39
N GLY A 101 3.42 -9.56 -0.66
CA GLY A 101 3.64 -10.99 -0.87
C GLY A 101 3.35 -11.41 -2.31
N VAL A 102 2.19 -11.03 -2.84
CA VAL A 102 1.79 -11.36 -4.22
C VAL A 102 2.78 -10.80 -5.24
N TRP A 103 3.28 -9.58 -5.04
CA TRP A 103 4.29 -8.98 -5.91
C TRP A 103 5.64 -9.71 -5.89
N VAL A 104 6.09 -10.16 -4.72
CA VAL A 104 7.30 -10.99 -4.59
C VAL A 104 7.14 -12.33 -5.31
N PHE A 105 5.96 -12.95 -5.21
CA PHE A 105 5.66 -14.18 -5.97
C PHE A 105 5.59 -13.90 -7.47
N ALA A 106 4.99 -12.78 -7.89
CA ALA A 106 4.85 -12.43 -9.30
C ALA A 106 6.19 -12.15 -10.00
N THR A 107 7.14 -11.56 -9.29
CA THR A 107 8.49 -11.30 -9.82
C THR A 107 9.29 -12.58 -10.03
N GLY A 108 9.06 -13.60 -9.20
CA GLY A 108 9.51 -14.96 -9.48
C GLY A 108 11.04 -15.11 -9.61
N GLY A 109 11.83 -14.22 -9.01
CA GLY A 109 13.30 -14.29 -8.99
C GLY A 109 13.79 -15.43 -8.10
N VAL A 110 14.24 -15.11 -6.89
CA VAL A 110 14.71 -16.11 -5.91
C VAL A 110 13.64 -17.18 -5.59
N ILE A 111 12.35 -16.85 -5.69
CA ILE A 111 11.23 -17.80 -5.47
C ILE A 111 11.36 -19.08 -6.31
N ARG A 112 11.85 -19.02 -7.56
CA ARG A 112 12.05 -20.21 -8.41
C ARG A 112 13.07 -21.19 -7.82
N GLN A 113 14.03 -20.68 -7.06
CA GLN A 113 15.06 -21.49 -6.42
C GLN A 113 14.55 -22.10 -5.09
N VAL A 114 13.58 -21.45 -4.44
CA VAL A 114 13.05 -21.86 -3.13
C VAL A 114 11.84 -22.80 -3.27
N VAL A 115 11.04 -22.64 -4.33
CA VAL A 115 9.80 -23.41 -4.53
C VAL A 115 9.91 -24.22 -5.84
N PRO A 116 10.17 -25.54 -5.78
CA PRO A 116 10.43 -26.37 -6.96
C PRO A 116 9.26 -26.45 -7.96
N MET A 117 8.03 -26.28 -7.47
CA MET A 117 6.81 -26.34 -8.28
C MET A 117 6.39 -24.98 -8.84
N PHE A 118 7.14 -23.91 -8.53
CA PHE A 118 6.74 -22.57 -8.93
C PHE A 118 6.98 -22.35 -10.43
N THR A 119 5.91 -22.01 -11.14
CA THR A 119 6.00 -21.53 -12.53
C THR A 119 5.70 -20.04 -12.59
N PRO A 120 6.34 -19.28 -13.51
CA PRO A 120 6.07 -17.84 -13.64
C PRO A 120 4.59 -17.52 -13.92
N ILE A 121 3.88 -18.44 -14.57
CA ILE A 121 2.44 -18.35 -14.85
C ILE A 121 1.65 -18.27 -13.54
N MET A 122 2.01 -19.04 -12.52
CA MET A 122 1.35 -18.99 -11.21
C MET A 122 1.50 -17.62 -10.55
N GLY A 123 2.67 -16.99 -10.68
CA GLY A 123 2.91 -15.63 -10.18
C GLY A 123 2.02 -14.59 -10.88
N GLY A 124 1.92 -14.65 -12.21
CA GLY A 124 1.05 -13.76 -12.99
C GLY A 124 -0.44 -13.95 -12.68
N LEU A 125 -0.89 -15.21 -12.59
CA LEU A 125 -2.28 -15.53 -12.21
C LEU A 125 -2.61 -15.04 -10.80
N LEU A 126 -1.70 -15.21 -9.85
CA LEU A 126 -1.87 -14.73 -8.48
C LEU A 126 -1.99 -13.20 -8.44
N LEU A 127 -1.15 -12.48 -9.21
CA LEU A 127 -1.20 -11.02 -9.31
C LEU A 127 -2.52 -10.52 -9.93
N ALA A 128 -2.98 -11.15 -11.00
CA ALA A 128 -4.24 -10.82 -11.65
C ALA A 128 -5.42 -11.05 -10.69
N ALA A 129 -5.46 -12.21 -10.03
CA ALA A 129 -6.49 -12.55 -9.05
C ALA A 129 -6.49 -11.57 -7.85
N TYR A 130 -5.30 -11.26 -7.32
CA TYR A 130 -5.16 -10.30 -6.23
C TYR A 130 -5.65 -8.91 -6.60
N THR A 131 -5.28 -8.40 -7.78
CA THR A 131 -5.70 -7.08 -8.25
C THR A 131 -7.23 -6.99 -8.37
N PHE A 132 -7.86 -8.04 -8.91
CA PHE A 132 -9.32 -8.14 -8.97
C PHE A 132 -9.95 -8.16 -7.57
N VAL A 133 -9.46 -9.01 -6.67
CA VAL A 133 -10.00 -9.14 -5.30
C VAL A 133 -9.83 -7.83 -4.51
N ALA A 134 -8.66 -7.19 -4.61
CA ALA A 134 -8.39 -5.92 -3.94
C ALA A 134 -9.33 -4.81 -4.41
N THR A 135 -9.56 -4.69 -5.73
CA THR A 135 -10.48 -3.67 -6.27
C THR A 135 -11.93 -3.91 -5.84
N VAL A 136 -12.39 -5.16 -5.80
CA VAL A 136 -13.73 -5.52 -5.32
C VAL A 136 -13.88 -5.21 -3.82
N LEU A 137 -12.91 -5.61 -3.00
CA LEU A 137 -12.94 -5.40 -1.54
C LEU A 137 -12.83 -3.92 -1.14
N LEU A 138 -12.10 -3.12 -1.91
CA LEU A 138 -11.92 -1.69 -1.68
C LEU A 138 -13.01 -0.83 -2.31
N GLY A 139 -13.90 -1.43 -3.10
CA GLY A 139 -14.94 -0.73 -3.84
C GLY A 139 -15.73 0.26 -2.99
N PRO A 140 -16.30 1.31 -3.61
CA PRO A 140 -16.98 2.38 -2.89
C PRO A 140 -18.06 1.78 -1.97
N LYS A 141 -17.94 2.03 -0.66
CA LYS A 141 -19.03 1.77 0.28
C LYS A 141 -20.22 2.63 -0.17
N LYS A 142 -21.35 1.99 -0.48
CA LYS A 142 -22.59 2.73 -0.75
C LYS A 142 -22.85 3.66 0.45
N ALA A 143 -22.95 4.95 0.15
CA ALA A 143 -23.23 6.01 1.13
C ALA A 143 -24.62 5.85 1.73
#